data_AF-A0A660ZFA1-F1
#
_entry.id   AF-A0A660ZFA1-F1
#
_cell.length_a   1.000
_cell.length_b   1.000
_cell.length_c   1.000
_cell.angle_alpha   90.00
_cell.angle_beta   90.00
_cell.angle_gamma   90.00
#
_symmetry.space_group_name_H-M   'P 1'
#
loop_
_entity.id
_entity.type
_entity.pdbx_description
1 polymer ?
#
loop_
_entity_poly.entity_id
_entity_poly.type
_entity_poly.pdbx_seq_one_letter_code
_entity_poly.pdbx_strand_id
1 'polypeptide(L)'
;MHERGKTIRFVNAFAANDPDSLGIIWNLVKNQGEKKVVLMNCRDDRIDRSRQLGEFLTKLEPQPYLCITTGALTSAFIKSAVASGFPEERILDLEGIPPEEAYEIIAEKVEDGSLIFAMGNMVTYGERLAEVFKRKAEE
;
A
#
# COMPACT_ATOMS: atom_id res chain seq x y z
N MET A 1 -0.76 -2.23 15.40
CA MET A 1 0.26 -1.38 16.04
C MET A 1 -0.41 -0.14 16.61
N HIS A 2 0.12 0.37 17.71
CA HIS A 2 -0.30 1.65 18.30
C HIS A 2 0.79 2.68 18.02
N GLU A 3 0.50 3.65 17.17
CA GLU A 3 1.50 4.62 16.70
C GLU A 3 0.92 6.03 16.82
N ARG A 4 1.61 6.93 17.53
CA ARG A 4 1.15 8.32 17.75
C ARG A 4 -0.30 8.45 18.23
N GLY A 5 -0.74 7.52 19.09
CA GLY A 5 -2.11 7.45 19.61
C GLY A 5 -3.15 6.86 18.64
N LYS A 6 -2.72 6.39 17.47
CA LYS A 6 -3.57 5.75 16.45
C LYS A 6 -3.44 4.23 16.53
N THR A 7 -4.53 3.53 16.27
CA THR A 7 -4.56 2.08 16.07
C THR A 7 -4.52 1.79 14.57
N ILE A 8 -3.41 1.22 14.10
CA ILE A 8 -3.19 0.89 12.69
C ILE A 8 -3.04 -0.62 12.53
N ARG A 9 -3.76 -1.20 11.56
CA ARG A 9 -3.62 -2.60 11.16
C ARG A 9 -2.80 -2.68 9.88
N PHE A 10 -1.67 -3.36 9.93
CA PHE A 10 -0.83 -3.60 8.76
C PHE A 10 -1.04 -5.04 8.27
N VAL A 11 -1.47 -5.20 7.03
CA VAL A 11 -1.60 -6.48 6.34
C VAL A 11 -0.54 -6.57 5.26
N ASN A 12 0.42 -7.46 5.47
CA ASN A 12 1.44 -7.77 4.47
C ASN A 12 0.87 -8.76 3.45
N ALA A 13 0.44 -8.27 2.29
CA ALA A 13 -0.01 -9.08 1.16
C ALA A 13 1.02 -9.12 0.01
N PHE A 14 2.29 -8.75 0.25
CA PHE A 14 3.34 -8.80 -0.77
C PHE A 14 3.60 -10.21 -1.31
N ALA A 15 3.19 -11.26 -0.58
CA ALA A 15 3.27 -12.65 -1.05
C ALA A 15 2.30 -12.95 -2.22
N ALA A 16 1.20 -12.19 -2.34
CA ALA A 16 0.26 -12.30 -3.45
C ALA A 16 0.74 -11.45 -4.63
N ASN A 17 0.85 -12.09 -5.80
CA ASN A 17 1.50 -11.49 -6.97
C ASN A 17 0.54 -11.15 -8.12
N ASP A 18 -0.71 -11.60 -8.03
CA ASP A 18 -1.77 -11.41 -9.03
C ASP A 18 -3.02 -10.74 -8.42
N PRO A 19 -3.81 -10.00 -9.23
CA PRO A 19 -5.00 -9.30 -8.75
C PRO A 19 -6.07 -10.19 -8.10
N ASP A 20 -6.25 -11.42 -8.59
CA ASP A 20 -7.30 -12.32 -8.08
C ASP A 20 -6.99 -12.75 -6.65
N SER A 21 -5.73 -13.18 -6.40
CA SER A 21 -5.23 -13.50 -5.07
C SER A 21 -5.31 -12.30 -4.13
N LEU A 22 -4.96 -11.09 -4.60
CA LEU A 22 -5.07 -9.87 -3.81
C LEU A 22 -6.52 -9.55 -3.45
N GLY A 23 -7.47 -9.77 -4.37
CA GLY A 23 -8.90 -9.59 -4.13
C GLY A 23 -9.46 -10.56 -3.08
N ILE A 24 -8.98 -11.81 -3.05
CA ILE A 24 -9.33 -12.77 -2.02
C ILE A 24 -8.84 -12.28 -0.65
N ILE A 25 -7.57 -11.91 -0.53
CA ILE A 25 -7.01 -11.43 0.74
C ILE A 25 -7.73 -10.17 1.19
N TRP A 26 -7.98 -9.21 0.28
CA TRP A 26 -8.74 -7.99 0.57
C TRP A 26 -10.09 -8.30 1.23
N ASN A 27 -10.86 -9.22 0.67
CA ASN A 27 -12.17 -9.58 1.22
C ASN A 27 -12.09 -10.21 2.62
N LEU A 28 -10.99 -10.89 2.94
CA LEU A 28 -10.76 -11.45 4.27
C LEU A 28 -10.39 -10.38 5.30
N VAL A 29 -9.72 -9.30 4.89
CA VAL A 29 -9.12 -8.33 5.82
C VAL A 29 -9.82 -6.97 5.86
N LYS A 30 -10.63 -6.61 4.86
CA LYS A 30 -11.21 -5.26 4.72
C LYS A 30 -12.04 -4.77 5.91
N ASN A 31 -12.56 -5.68 6.72
CA ASN A 31 -13.35 -5.37 7.92
C ASN A 31 -12.48 -5.23 9.19
N GLN A 32 -11.16 -5.40 9.09
CA GLN A 32 -10.25 -5.31 10.23
C GLN A 32 -9.82 -3.86 10.55
N GLY A 33 -10.19 -2.90 9.72
CA GLY A 33 -10.01 -1.47 9.99
C GLY A 33 -11.10 -0.65 9.30
N GLU A 34 -11.40 0.52 9.86
CA GLU A 34 -12.47 1.39 9.39
C GLU A 34 -12.05 2.14 8.12
N LYS A 35 -10.81 2.63 8.11
CA LYS A 35 -10.23 3.41 7.00
C LYS A 35 -9.29 2.54 6.18
N LYS A 36 -9.37 2.65 4.86
CA LYS A 36 -8.72 1.72 3.92
C LYS A 36 -7.56 2.42 3.24
N VAL A 37 -6.35 1.89 3.42
CA VAL A 37 -5.13 2.40 2.83
C VAL A 37 -4.50 1.28 2.01
N VAL A 38 -4.07 1.58 0.79
CA VAL A 38 -3.23 0.67 0.01
C VAL A 38 -1.81 1.18 0.03
N LEU A 39 -0.85 0.30 0.32
CA LEU A 39 0.57 0.56 0.20
C LEU A 39 1.12 -0.29 -0.95
N MET A 40 1.43 0.35 -2.07
CA MET A 40 1.90 -0.30 -3.29
C MET A 40 3.42 -0.13 -3.44
N ASN A 41 4.17 -1.22 -3.31
CA ASN A 41 5.59 -1.21 -3.61
C ASN A 41 5.87 -1.58 -5.08
N CYS A 42 6.33 -0.61 -5.87
CA CYS A 42 6.63 -0.78 -7.29
C CYS A 42 8.08 -1.25 -7.54
N ARG A 43 8.31 -1.83 -8.72
CA ARG A 43 9.62 -2.23 -9.22
C ARG A 43 9.73 -1.83 -10.69
N ASP A 44 10.91 -1.38 -11.11
CA ASP A 44 11.20 -0.82 -12.43
C ASP A 44 11.09 -1.83 -13.59
N ASP A 45 11.47 -3.09 -13.37
CA ASP A 45 11.45 -4.14 -14.38
C ASP A 45 10.06 -4.81 -14.59
N ARG A 46 9.00 -4.35 -13.90
CA ARG A 46 7.65 -4.97 -13.91
C ARG A 46 6.51 -3.99 -14.24
N ILE A 47 6.71 -3.15 -15.25
CA ILE A 47 5.77 -2.09 -15.67
C ILE A 47 4.36 -2.61 -15.93
N ASP A 48 4.20 -3.71 -16.67
CA ASP A 48 2.86 -4.22 -17.02
C ASP A 48 2.09 -4.70 -15.79
N ARG A 49 2.80 -5.23 -14.78
CA ARG A 49 2.19 -5.60 -13.51
C ARG A 49 1.79 -4.36 -12.72
N SER A 50 2.63 -3.33 -12.70
CA SER A 50 2.29 -2.04 -12.07
C SER A 50 1.01 -1.46 -12.68
N ARG A 51 0.83 -1.56 -14.00
CA ARG A 51 -0.42 -1.17 -14.66
C ARG A 51 -1.62 -2.02 -14.20
N GLN A 52 -1.52 -3.34 -14.27
CA GLN A 52 -2.59 -4.24 -13.83
C GLN A 52 -3.03 -3.98 -12.38
N LEU A 53 -2.07 -3.71 -11.49
CA LEU A 53 -2.35 -3.39 -10.09
C LEU A 53 -2.96 -2.01 -9.91
N GLY A 54 -2.63 -1.04 -10.78
CA GLY A 54 -3.28 0.26 -10.83
C GLY A 54 -4.75 0.15 -11.19
N GLU A 55 -5.08 -0.64 -12.22
CA GLU A 55 -6.48 -0.95 -12.57
C GLU A 55 -7.21 -1.73 -11.47
N PHE A 56 -6.50 -2.61 -10.75
CA PHE A 56 -7.06 -3.37 -9.65
C PHE A 56 -7.41 -2.49 -8.43
N LEU A 57 -6.63 -1.43 -8.16
CA LEU A 57 -6.85 -0.54 -7.03
C LEU A 57 -8.29 0.01 -7.00
N THR A 58 -8.84 0.37 -8.16
CA THR A 58 -10.20 0.94 -8.26
C THR A 58 -11.31 -0.09 -8.14
N LYS A 59 -10.99 -1.38 -8.22
CA LYS A 59 -11.93 -2.51 -8.04
C LYS A 59 -12.05 -2.95 -6.58
N LEU A 60 -11.23 -2.42 -5.68
CA LEU A 60 -11.29 -2.73 -4.26
C LEU A 60 -12.55 -2.11 -3.64
N GLU A 61 -13.31 -2.93 -2.92
CA GLU A 61 -14.55 -2.50 -2.25
C GLU A 61 -14.49 -2.77 -0.73
N PRO A 62 -14.58 -1.72 0.12
CA PRO A 62 -14.71 -0.31 -0.26
C PRO A 62 -13.40 0.27 -0.84
N GLN A 63 -13.52 1.28 -1.71
CA GLN A 63 -12.35 1.94 -2.30
C GLN A 63 -11.44 2.55 -1.21
N PRO A 64 -10.11 2.37 -1.28
CA PRO A 64 -9.17 3.01 -0.36
C PRO A 64 -9.30 4.53 -0.39
N TYR A 65 -9.25 5.16 0.79
CA TYR A 65 -9.26 6.63 0.88
C TYR A 65 -7.87 7.24 0.58
N LEU A 66 -6.82 6.42 0.72
CA LEU A 66 -5.43 6.79 0.49
C LEU A 66 -4.70 5.63 -0.18
N CYS A 67 -3.96 5.94 -1.24
CA CYS A 67 -3.01 5.03 -1.86
C CYS A 67 -1.60 5.62 -1.69
N ILE A 68 -0.66 4.82 -1.19
CA ILE A 68 0.73 5.20 -1.02
C ILE A 68 1.57 4.36 -1.96
N THR A 69 2.42 4.98 -2.77
CA THR A 69 3.35 4.27 -3.66
C THR A 69 4.77 4.39 -3.15
N THR A 70 5.53 3.30 -3.22
CA THR A 70 6.95 3.24 -2.83
C THR A 70 7.76 2.46 -3.86
N GLY A 71 9.07 2.39 -3.66
CA GLY A 71 9.97 1.63 -4.51
C GLY A 71 10.44 2.46 -5.71
N ALA A 72 10.36 1.90 -6.91
CA ALA A 72 10.83 2.52 -8.15
C ALA A 72 9.82 2.38 -9.29
N LEU A 73 9.85 3.35 -10.20
CA LEU A 73 8.97 3.51 -11.36
C LEU A 73 7.48 3.51 -11.00
N THR A 74 7.12 4.21 -9.92
CA THR A 74 5.73 4.30 -9.40
C THR A 74 4.78 4.92 -10.42
N SER A 75 5.28 5.81 -11.29
CA SER A 75 4.49 6.51 -12.31
C SER A 75 3.66 5.58 -13.23
N ALA A 76 4.11 4.35 -13.49
CA ALA A 76 3.36 3.39 -14.30
C ALA A 76 2.07 2.92 -13.60
N PHE A 77 2.16 2.65 -12.29
CA PHE A 77 1.02 2.31 -11.45
C PHE A 77 0.08 3.51 -11.30
N ILE A 78 0.62 4.68 -10.96
CA ILE A 78 -0.15 5.91 -10.71
C ILE A 78 -0.98 6.28 -11.93
N LYS A 79 -0.36 6.33 -13.12
CA LYS A 79 -1.06 6.66 -14.38
C LYS A 79 -2.22 5.69 -14.65
N SER A 80 -2.01 4.41 -14.38
CA SER A 80 -3.03 3.38 -14.61
C SER A 80 -4.18 3.47 -13.59
N ALA A 81 -3.87 3.72 -12.32
CA ALA A 81 -4.87 3.93 -11.27
C ALA A 81 -5.75 5.16 -11.55
N VAL A 82 -5.12 6.29 -11.90
CA VAL A 82 -5.84 7.52 -12.25
C VAL A 82 -6.69 7.34 -13.51
N ALA A 83 -6.15 6.72 -14.56
CA ALA A 83 -6.91 6.41 -15.77
C ALA A 83 -8.09 5.47 -15.51
N SER A 84 -8.01 4.65 -14.45
CA SER A 84 -9.08 3.74 -14.03
C SER A 84 -10.08 4.37 -13.05
N GLY A 85 -9.92 5.66 -12.72
CA GLY A 85 -10.84 6.43 -11.88
C GLY A 85 -10.44 6.56 -10.41
N PHE A 86 -9.21 6.22 -10.01
CA PHE A 86 -8.73 6.54 -8.67
C PHE A 86 -8.41 8.05 -8.57
N PRO A 87 -8.86 8.76 -7.53
CA PRO A 87 -8.59 10.20 -7.41
C PRO A 87 -7.10 10.47 -7.16
N GLU A 88 -6.48 11.30 -8.00
CA GLU A 88 -5.05 11.60 -7.95
C GLU A 88 -4.66 12.27 -6.62
N GLU A 89 -5.54 13.10 -6.05
CA GLU A 89 -5.32 13.77 -4.77
C GLU A 89 -5.28 12.82 -3.56
N ARG A 90 -5.70 11.57 -3.75
CA ARG A 90 -5.62 10.49 -2.75
C ARG A 90 -4.38 9.62 -2.92
N ILE A 91 -3.45 10.00 -3.81
CA ILE A 91 -2.20 9.30 -4.02
C ILE A 91 -1.08 10.06 -3.33
N LEU A 92 -0.37 9.38 -2.44
CA LEU A 92 0.88 9.85 -1.84
C LEU A 92 2.03 9.06 -2.44
N ASP A 93 2.81 9.70 -3.32
CA ASP A 93 3.97 9.07 -3.92
C ASP A 93 5.23 9.28 -3.09
N LEU A 94 5.82 8.18 -2.62
CA LEU A 94 7.04 8.11 -1.84
C LEU A 94 8.15 7.36 -2.61
N GLU A 95 8.13 7.43 -3.94
CA GLU A 95 9.20 6.91 -4.79
C GLU A 95 10.59 7.39 -4.30
N GLY A 96 11.54 6.45 -4.17
CA GLY A 96 12.91 6.75 -3.74
C GLY A 96 13.09 7.11 -2.26
N ILE A 97 12.02 7.28 -1.48
CA ILE A 97 12.11 7.59 -0.04
C ILE A 97 12.58 6.34 0.73
N PRO A 98 13.60 6.44 1.62
CA PRO A 98 14.08 5.30 2.40
C PRO A 98 12.99 4.67 3.30
N PRO A 99 13.02 3.35 3.58
CA PRO A 99 11.96 2.67 4.33
C PRO A 99 11.62 3.26 5.71
N GLU A 100 12.62 3.70 6.47
CA GLU A 100 12.41 4.32 7.80
C GLU A 100 11.68 5.66 7.69
N GLU A 101 12.08 6.51 6.74
CA GLU A 101 11.44 7.80 6.51
C GLU A 101 10.04 7.62 5.90
N ALA A 102 9.88 6.66 4.99
CA ALA A 102 8.58 6.29 4.45
C ALA A 102 7.63 5.84 5.56
N TYR A 103 8.09 5.03 6.52
CA TYR A 103 7.27 4.64 7.67
C TYR A 103 6.78 5.85 8.46
N GLU A 104 7.65 6.79 8.80
CA GLU A 104 7.28 7.99 9.57
C GLU A 104 6.23 8.83 8.84
N ILE A 105 6.41 9.04 7.54
CA ILE A 105 5.44 9.76 6.70
C ILE A 105 4.10 9.01 6.67
N ILE A 106 4.12 7.68 6.50
CA ILE A 106 2.91 6.86 6.46
C ILE A 106 2.18 6.95 7.81
N ALA A 107 2.87 6.76 8.92
CA ALA A 107 2.30 6.85 10.27
C ALA A 107 1.68 8.22 10.56
N GLU A 108 2.27 9.30 10.03
CA GLU A 108 1.71 10.64 10.12
C GLU A 108 0.41 10.78 9.31
N LYS A 109 0.41 10.32 8.05
CA LYS A 109 -0.68 10.53 7.08
C LYS A 109 -1.89 9.63 7.27
N VAL A 110 -1.70 8.41 7.79
CA VAL A 110 -2.84 7.50 7.98
C VAL A 110 -3.72 7.94 9.15
N GLU A 111 -5.03 7.75 9.02
CA GLU A 111 -5.99 8.08 10.06
C GLU A 111 -6.02 6.99 11.14
N ASP A 112 -6.55 7.32 12.33
CA ASP A 112 -6.83 6.32 13.35
C ASP A 112 -7.83 5.26 12.82
N GLY A 113 -7.66 4.01 13.26
CA GLY A 113 -8.47 2.88 12.80
C GLY A 113 -8.16 2.40 11.37
N SER A 114 -7.04 2.84 10.77
CA SER A 114 -6.67 2.47 9.40
C SER A 114 -6.21 1.01 9.26
N LEU A 115 -6.63 0.37 8.18
CA LEU A 115 -6.08 -0.85 7.63
C LEU A 115 -5.17 -0.49 6.45
N ILE A 116 -3.87 -0.73 6.60
CA ILE A 116 -2.87 -0.64 5.53
C ILE A 116 -2.74 -2.01 4.88
N PHE A 117 -3.16 -2.11 3.63
CA PHE A 117 -3.02 -3.29 2.80
C PHE A 117 -1.79 -3.14 1.90
N ALA A 118 -0.70 -3.81 2.24
CA ALA A 118 0.57 -3.72 1.53
C ALA A 118 0.63 -4.75 0.41
N MET A 119 0.81 -4.31 -0.84
CA MET A 119 0.83 -5.14 -2.05
C MET A 119 1.94 -4.72 -3.01
N GLY A 120 2.21 -5.55 -4.02
CA GLY A 120 3.26 -5.30 -5.00
C GLY A 120 4.53 -6.09 -4.72
N ASN A 121 5.69 -5.55 -5.07
CA ASN A 121 6.95 -6.27 -4.99
C ASN A 121 7.46 -6.40 -3.54
N MET A 122 7.71 -7.62 -3.07
CA MET A 122 8.28 -7.85 -1.73
C MET A 122 9.79 -7.60 -1.65
N VAL A 123 10.54 -7.95 -2.69
CA VAL A 123 12.01 -8.05 -2.61
C VAL A 123 12.66 -6.68 -2.45
N THR A 124 13.77 -6.60 -1.70
CA THR A 124 14.58 -5.41 -1.40
C THR A 124 13.86 -4.32 -0.59
N TYR A 125 13.06 -3.49 -1.25
CA TYR A 125 12.41 -2.37 -0.59
C TYR A 125 11.23 -2.84 0.27
N GLY A 126 10.41 -3.76 -0.27
CA GLY A 126 9.20 -4.24 0.40
C GLY A 126 9.48 -4.98 1.70
N GLU A 127 10.51 -5.82 1.72
CA GLU A 127 10.93 -6.59 2.91
C GLU A 127 11.43 -5.65 4.01
N ARG A 128 12.25 -4.66 3.65
CA ARG A 128 12.79 -3.68 4.60
C ARG A 128 11.67 -2.83 5.18
N LEU A 129 10.73 -2.37 4.36
CA LEU A 129 9.59 -1.60 4.84
C LEU A 129 8.70 -2.45 5.75
N ALA A 130 8.39 -3.69 5.37
CA ALA A 130 7.62 -4.61 6.21
C ALA A 130 8.32 -4.91 7.55
N GLU A 131 9.65 -5.01 7.56
CA GLU A 131 10.43 -5.17 8.79
C GLU A 131 10.37 -3.93 9.69
N VAL A 132 10.41 -2.72 9.13
CA VAL A 132 10.19 -1.48 9.89
C VAL A 132 8.80 -1.48 10.55
N PHE A 133 7.74 -1.79 9.79
CA PHE A 133 6.38 -1.92 10.34
C PHE A 133 6.30 -2.96 11.46
N LYS A 134 6.97 -4.10 11.30
CA LYS A 134 7.00 -5.16 12.31
C LYS A 134 7.69 -4.69 13.58
N ARG A 135 8.90 -4.12 13.47
CA ARG A 135 9.68 -3.62 14.61
C ARG A 135 8.89 -2.57 15.39
N LYS A 136 8.27 -1.63 14.69
CA LYS A 136 7.44 -0.57 15.27
C LYS A 136 6.15 -1.08 15.92
N ALA A 137 5.67 -2.25 15.53
CA ALA A 137 4.51 -2.88 16.18
C ALA A 137 4.88 -3.62 17.48
N GLU A 138 6.16 -3.94 17.69
CA GLU A 138 6.70 -4.61 18.87
C GLU A 138 7.22 -3.63 19.93
N GLU A 139 7.43 -2.36 19.55
CA GLU A 139 7.75 -1.21 20.43
C GLU A 139 6.50 -0.73 21.20
#